data_AF-A0A087UVY2-F1
#
_entry.id   AF-A0A087UVY2-F1
#
_cell.length_a   1.000
_cell.length_b   1.000
_cell.length_c   1.000
_cell.angle_alpha   90.00
_cell.angle_beta   90.00
_cell.angle_gamma   90.00
#
_symmetry.space_group_name_H-M   'P 1'
#
loop_
_entity.id
_entity.type
_entity.pdbx_description
1 polymer ?
#
loop_
_entity_poly.entity_id
_entity_poly.type
_entity_poly.pdbx_seq_one_letter_code
_entity_poly.pdbx_strand_id
1 'polypeptide(L)'
;MMVQNLSDLFGYIAEELSPNSYCERVAEAFEITNLLFPEASEVIFIGENAVLAPDFLFYMGQLLSILHMDQTILSVSALNENGFKSMSGDPSLSYRAETFSSLAVLVRKNFFQRSWCKKQYLIDPLYISSKIVGDSLIPDVSRVALAAPMESKHSNQDASHVFMSYDRTIT
;
A
#
# COMPACT_ATOMS: atom_id res chain seq x y z
N MET A 1 19.51 -11.43 30.91
CA MET A 1 18.94 -11.96 29.66
C MET A 1 18.82 -10.78 28.71
N MET A 2 19.65 -10.73 27.67
CA MET A 2 19.64 -9.61 26.72
C MET A 2 18.42 -9.82 25.82
N VAL A 3 17.47 -8.89 25.84
CA VAL A 3 16.34 -8.92 24.90
C VAL A 3 16.94 -8.62 23.53
N GLN A 4 17.08 -9.65 22.68
CA GLN A 4 17.40 -9.43 21.27
C GLN A 4 16.27 -8.61 20.64
N ASN A 5 16.63 -7.59 19.88
CA ASN A 5 15.65 -6.83 19.12
C ASN A 5 14.98 -7.79 18.12
N LEU A 6 13.66 -7.71 17.99
CA LEU A 6 12.90 -8.57 17.08
C LEU A 6 13.36 -8.37 15.63
N SER A 7 13.79 -7.16 15.27
CA SER A 7 14.40 -6.89 13.96
C SER A 7 15.57 -7.81 13.69
N ASP A 8 16.49 -7.91 14.66
CA ASP A 8 17.71 -8.70 14.53
C ASP A 8 17.40 -10.20 14.47
N LEU A 9 16.38 -10.65 15.22
CA LEU A 9 15.95 -12.04 15.25
C LEU A 9 15.40 -12.50 13.89
N PHE A 10 14.68 -11.63 13.20
CA PHE A 10 14.04 -11.95 11.92
C PHE A 10 14.82 -11.43 10.69
N GLY A 11 15.99 -10.83 10.91
CA GLY A 11 16.82 -10.27 9.84
C GLY A 11 16.21 -9.03 9.16
N TYR A 12 15.34 -8.30 9.87
CA TYR A 12 14.79 -7.03 9.41
C TYR A 12 15.72 -5.87 9.79
N ILE A 13 15.73 -4.84 8.95
CA ILE A 13 16.31 -3.54 9.28
C ILE A 13 15.19 -2.66 9.81
N ALA A 14 15.41 -2.02 10.96
CA ALA A 14 14.48 -1.08 11.57
C ALA A 14 15.17 0.27 11.70
N GLU A 15 14.58 1.30 11.10
CA GLU A 15 15.07 2.68 11.13
C GLU A 15 14.00 3.57 11.75
N GLU A 16 14.41 4.44 12.67
CA GLU A 16 13.52 5.43 13.26
C GLU A 16 13.44 6.65 12.33
N LEU A 17 12.21 7.02 11.95
CA LEU A 17 11.96 8.16 11.08
C LEU A 17 11.59 9.37 11.94
N SER A 18 12.34 10.46 11.78
CA SER A 18 12.22 11.71 12.55
C SER A 18 11.23 12.80 12.04
N PRO A 19 10.69 12.76 10.80
CA PRO A 19 9.86 13.85 10.28
C PRO A 19 8.49 14.01 10.93
N ASN A 20 8.04 15.27 10.95
CA ASN A 20 6.80 15.68 11.60
C ASN A 20 5.54 15.25 10.83
N SER A 21 5.60 15.14 9.50
CA SER A 21 4.44 14.72 8.68
C SER A 21 4.54 13.28 8.17
N TYR A 22 3.38 12.63 7.99
CA TYR A 22 3.30 11.30 7.39
C TYR A 22 3.96 11.25 6.00
N CYS A 23 3.74 12.28 5.18
CA CYS A 23 4.34 12.40 3.86
C CYS A 23 5.87 12.38 3.90
N GLU A 24 6.47 13.16 4.80
CA GLU A 24 7.92 13.21 4.92
C GLU A 24 8.48 11.89 5.45
N ARG A 25 7.79 11.22 6.38
CA ARG A 25 8.18 9.88 6.85
C ARG A 25 8.17 8.86 5.72
N VAL A 26 7.10 8.80 4.92
CA VAL A 26 7.07 7.90 3.76
C VAL A 26 8.19 8.27 2.78
N ALA A 27 8.46 9.56 2.56
CA ALA A 27 9.54 9.97 1.68
C ALA A 27 10.93 9.54 2.14
N GLU A 28 11.22 9.77 3.41
CA GLU A 28 12.46 9.32 4.04
C GLU A 28 12.58 7.79 4.00
N ALA A 29 11.50 7.05 4.23
CA ALA A 29 11.50 5.59 4.15
C ALA A 29 11.90 5.07 2.74
N PHE A 30 11.38 5.70 1.67
CA PHE A 30 11.78 5.34 0.30
C PHE A 30 13.24 5.73 0.02
N GLU A 31 13.72 6.88 0.49
CA GLU A 31 15.11 7.29 0.34
C GLU A 31 16.07 6.32 1.05
N ILE A 32 15.78 5.95 2.30
CA ILE A 32 16.54 4.96 3.07
C ILE A 32 16.50 3.60 2.38
N THR A 33 15.34 3.13 1.92
CA THR A 33 15.21 1.87 1.19
C THR A 33 16.10 1.85 -0.06
N ASN A 34 16.17 2.97 -0.78
CA ASN A 34 17.01 3.09 -1.97
C ASN A 34 18.51 3.01 -1.67
N LEU A 35 18.93 3.53 -0.51
CA LEU A 35 20.31 3.48 -0.03
C LEU A 35 20.69 2.09 0.48
N LEU A 36 19.80 1.42 1.23
CA LEU A 36 20.03 0.09 1.80
C LEU A 36 19.99 -1.00 0.73
N PHE A 37 19.13 -0.86 -0.27
CA PHE A 37 18.94 -1.83 -1.35
C PHE A 37 19.16 -1.18 -2.72
N PRO A 38 20.41 -0.80 -3.07
CA PRO A 38 20.72 -0.11 -4.32
C PRO A 38 20.33 -0.92 -5.55
N GLU A 39 20.47 -2.24 -5.50
CA GLU A 39 20.20 -3.18 -6.60
C GLU A 39 18.71 -3.55 -6.77
N ALA A 40 17.86 -3.23 -5.80
CA ALA A 40 16.43 -3.49 -5.92
C ALA A 40 15.82 -2.59 -7.01
N SER A 41 15.00 -3.17 -7.90
CA SER A 41 14.31 -2.44 -8.96
C SER A 41 12.88 -2.03 -8.57
N GLU A 42 12.30 -2.71 -7.58
CA GLU A 42 10.95 -2.48 -7.07
C GLU A 42 10.94 -2.42 -5.54
N VAL A 43 9.88 -1.83 -5.00
CA VAL A 43 9.62 -1.73 -3.56
C VAL A 43 8.18 -2.13 -3.31
N ILE A 44 7.97 -2.96 -2.30
CA ILE A 44 6.65 -3.19 -1.72
C ILE A 44 6.53 -2.26 -0.51
N PHE A 45 5.57 -1.35 -0.56
CA PHE A 45 5.18 -0.52 0.57
C PHE A 45 3.97 -1.15 1.26
N ILE A 46 4.03 -1.26 2.59
CA ILE A 46 2.96 -1.78 3.43
C ILE A 46 2.66 -0.72 4.49
N GLY A 47 1.43 -0.20 4.45
CA GLY A 47 0.99 0.82 5.38
C GLY A 47 0.81 0.29 6.80
N GLU A 48 0.77 1.21 7.75
CA GLU A 48 0.46 0.89 9.14
C GLU A 48 -0.92 0.23 9.27
N ASN A 49 -1.05 -0.70 10.21
CA ASN A 49 -2.29 -1.45 10.48
C ASN A 49 -2.82 -2.31 9.32
N ALA A 50 -2.00 -2.58 8.29
CA ALA A 50 -2.35 -3.51 7.23
C ALA A 50 -2.34 -4.97 7.76
N VAL A 51 -3.43 -5.69 7.50
CA VAL A 51 -3.52 -7.15 7.63
C VAL A 51 -3.44 -7.73 6.23
N LEU A 52 -2.39 -8.49 5.97
CA LEU A 52 -2.13 -9.08 4.67
C LEU A 52 -2.81 -10.44 4.55
N ALA A 53 -3.34 -10.75 3.36
CA ALA A 53 -3.76 -12.10 3.02
C ALA A 53 -2.57 -13.06 2.99
N PRO A 54 -2.76 -14.37 3.26
CA PRO A 54 -1.70 -15.37 3.21
C PRO A 54 -0.99 -15.46 1.85
N ASP A 55 -1.69 -15.12 0.76
CA ASP A 55 -1.17 -15.14 -0.61
C ASP A 55 -0.64 -13.78 -1.11
N PHE A 56 -0.56 -12.76 -0.26
CA PHE A 56 -0.18 -11.40 -0.64
C PHE A 56 1.10 -11.33 -1.49
N LEU A 57 2.21 -11.96 -1.05
CA LEU A 57 3.46 -11.94 -1.80
C LEU A 57 3.38 -12.77 -3.09
N PHE A 58 2.59 -13.84 -3.12
CA PHE A 58 2.37 -14.63 -4.33
C PHE A 58 1.61 -13.82 -5.39
N TYR A 59 0.57 -13.08 -4.98
CA TYR A 59 -0.16 -12.17 -5.86
C TYR A 59 0.76 -11.10 -6.47
N MET A 60 1.56 -10.42 -5.62
CA MET A 60 2.52 -9.42 -6.10
C MET A 60 3.55 -10.01 -7.06
N GLY A 61 4.11 -11.17 -6.72
CA GLY A 61 5.12 -11.86 -7.55
C GLY A 61 4.60 -12.28 -8.92
N GLN A 62 3.34 -12.72 -9.03
CA GLN A 62 2.73 -13.08 -10.31
C GLN A 62 2.60 -11.87 -11.26
N LEU A 63 2.28 -10.70 -10.71
CA LEU A 63 2.05 -9.48 -11.48
C LEU A 63 3.30 -8.62 -11.70
N LEU A 64 4.41 -8.94 -11.03
CA LEU A 64 5.70 -8.25 -11.17
C LEU A 64 6.16 -8.16 -12.62
N SER A 65 6.06 -9.27 -13.37
CA SER A 65 6.45 -9.31 -14.78
C SER A 65 5.63 -8.33 -15.64
N ILE A 66 4.33 -8.20 -15.36
CA ILE A 66 3.44 -7.27 -16.06
C ILE A 66 3.82 -5.83 -15.75
N LEU A 67 4.12 -5.54 -14.47
CA LEU A 67 4.62 -4.23 -14.06
C LEU A 67 5.94 -3.89 -14.77
N HIS A 68 6.80 -4.85 -15.11
CA HIS A 68 8.04 -4.56 -15.83
C HIS A 68 7.79 -4.32 -17.33
N MET A 69 6.91 -5.12 -17.93
CA MET A 69 6.67 -5.10 -19.37
C MET A 69 5.79 -3.92 -19.81
N ASP A 70 4.82 -3.51 -18.99
CA ASP A 70 3.87 -2.43 -19.32
C ASP A 70 4.14 -1.17 -18.50
N GLN A 71 4.76 -0.18 -19.15
CA GLN A 71 5.09 1.12 -18.55
C GLN A 71 3.85 2.01 -18.29
N THR A 72 2.69 1.65 -18.84
CA THR A 72 1.43 2.38 -18.57
C THR A 72 0.78 1.95 -17.26
N ILE A 73 1.17 0.78 -16.73
CA ILE A 73 0.84 0.35 -15.38
C ILE A 73 1.82 1.01 -14.41
N LEU A 74 1.26 1.63 -13.41
CA LEU A 74 1.95 2.41 -12.40
C LEU A 74 2.33 1.56 -11.19
N SER A 75 1.42 0.69 -10.76
CA SER A 75 1.57 -0.10 -9.54
C SER A 75 0.75 -1.40 -9.56
N VAL A 76 1.03 -2.28 -8.61
CA VAL A 76 0.14 -3.39 -8.23
C VAL A 76 -0.34 -3.14 -6.81
N SER A 77 -1.63 -2.87 -6.64
CA SER A 77 -2.27 -2.65 -5.34
C SER A 77 -2.96 -3.93 -4.88
N ALA A 78 -2.85 -4.25 -3.59
CA ALA A 78 -3.56 -5.36 -2.97
C ALA A 78 -5.02 -5.02 -2.60
N LEU A 79 -5.40 -3.74 -2.63
CA LEU A 79 -6.73 -3.31 -2.22
C LEU A 79 -7.65 -3.13 -3.42
N ASN A 80 -8.81 -3.79 -3.39
CA ASN A 80 -9.95 -3.41 -4.20
C ASN A 80 -10.87 -2.50 -3.37
N GLU A 81 -10.97 -1.22 -3.75
CA GLU A 81 -11.83 -0.26 -3.06
C GLU A 81 -13.32 -0.62 -3.14
N ASN A 82 -13.70 -1.39 -4.17
CA ASN A 82 -15.04 -1.89 -4.40
C ASN A 82 -15.18 -3.38 -4.04
N GLY A 83 -14.18 -3.97 -3.38
CA GLY A 83 -14.07 -5.40 -3.07
C GLY A 83 -14.97 -5.89 -1.93
N PHE A 84 -16.26 -5.52 -1.97
CA PHE A 84 -17.25 -5.91 -0.97
C PHE A 84 -17.69 -7.37 -1.15
N LYS A 85 -18.04 -8.07 -0.08
CA LYS A 85 -18.44 -9.49 -0.13
C LYS A 85 -19.57 -9.80 -1.12
N SER A 86 -20.48 -8.86 -1.35
CA SER A 86 -21.58 -9.04 -2.30
C SER A 86 -21.20 -8.75 -3.76
N MET A 87 -20.04 -8.13 -4.01
CA MET A 87 -19.64 -7.62 -5.34
C MET A 87 -18.36 -8.28 -5.87
N SER A 88 -17.55 -8.87 -4.98
CA SER A 88 -16.27 -9.49 -5.31
C SER A 88 -16.15 -10.87 -4.67
N GLY A 89 -15.65 -11.83 -5.42
CA GLY A 89 -15.61 -13.23 -5.01
C GLY A 89 -14.72 -14.15 -5.84
N ASP A 90 -14.09 -13.67 -6.92
CA ASP A 90 -13.14 -14.47 -7.70
C ASP A 90 -11.69 -14.13 -7.30
N PRO A 91 -11.02 -14.97 -6.49
CA PRO A 91 -9.65 -14.69 -6.06
C PRO A 91 -8.62 -14.80 -7.19
N SER A 92 -8.99 -15.31 -8.38
CA SER A 92 -8.08 -15.45 -9.52
C SER A 92 -8.12 -14.26 -10.49
N LEU A 93 -9.09 -13.35 -10.31
CA LEU A 93 -9.31 -12.22 -11.21
C LEU A 93 -8.55 -10.97 -10.76
N SER A 94 -8.02 -10.22 -11.72
CA SER A 94 -7.40 -8.91 -11.52
C SER A 94 -7.87 -7.92 -12.57
N TYR A 95 -8.01 -6.67 -12.16
CA TYR A 95 -8.42 -5.56 -12.99
C TYR A 95 -7.28 -4.58 -13.17
N ARG A 96 -7.29 -3.86 -14.28
CA ARG A 96 -6.53 -2.63 -14.48
C ARG A 96 -7.48 -1.46 -14.21
N ALA A 97 -7.15 -0.60 -13.27
CA ALA A 97 -8.03 0.48 -12.83
C ALA A 97 -7.25 1.79 -12.67
N GLU A 98 -7.88 2.91 -13.05
CA GLU A 98 -7.40 4.28 -12.83
C GLU A 98 -7.51 4.69 -11.35
N THR A 99 -6.95 3.87 -10.46
CA THR A 99 -6.94 4.09 -9.02
C THR A 99 -5.54 3.83 -8.47
N PHE A 100 -5.29 4.36 -7.28
CA PHE A 100 -4.07 4.12 -6.54
C PHE A 100 -4.41 4.00 -5.05
N SER A 101 -3.91 2.96 -4.37
CA SER A 101 -4.03 2.81 -2.91
C SER A 101 -2.67 2.50 -2.31
N SER A 102 -2.31 3.20 -1.23
CA SER A 102 -1.04 3.01 -0.52
C SER A 102 -1.11 1.95 0.57
N LEU A 103 -2.23 1.27 0.81
CA LEU A 103 -2.36 0.39 1.97
C LEU A 103 -1.40 -0.80 1.91
N ALA A 104 -1.29 -1.45 0.75
CA ALA A 104 -0.21 -2.38 0.45
C ALA A 104 -0.03 -2.47 -1.07
N VAL A 105 1.15 -2.07 -1.55
CA VAL A 105 1.38 -1.77 -2.97
C VAL A 105 2.80 -2.09 -3.40
N LEU A 106 2.94 -2.67 -4.58
CA LEU A 106 4.21 -2.87 -5.29
C LEU A 106 4.38 -1.76 -6.33
N VAL A 107 5.55 -1.11 -6.30
CA VAL A 107 5.90 -0.01 -7.21
C VAL A 107 7.34 -0.15 -7.71
N ARG A 108 7.63 0.45 -8.86
CA ARG A 108 9.02 0.59 -9.33
C ARG A 108 9.80 1.54 -8.42
N LYS A 109 11.10 1.32 -8.24
CA LYS A 109 11.95 2.14 -7.35
C LYS A 109 11.93 3.64 -7.68
N ASN A 110 11.82 3.99 -8.96
CA ASN A 110 11.78 5.38 -9.44
C ASN A 110 10.40 6.05 -9.35
N PHE A 111 9.37 5.33 -8.90
CA PHE A 111 8.02 5.83 -8.79
C PHE A 111 7.90 6.94 -7.72
N PHE A 112 8.76 6.88 -6.70
CA PHE A 112 8.72 7.79 -5.58
C PHE A 112 9.64 8.99 -5.80
N GLN A 113 9.09 10.21 -5.82
CA GLN A 113 9.93 11.35 -5.40
C GLN A 113 9.17 12.59 -4.95
N ARG A 114 8.06 13.01 -5.58
CA ARG A 114 7.42 14.29 -5.19
C ARG A 114 5.91 14.37 -5.40
N SER A 115 5.33 13.55 -6.26
CA SER A 115 3.92 13.68 -6.67
C SER A 115 2.92 13.37 -5.56
N TRP A 116 3.22 12.38 -4.71
CA TRP A 116 2.40 12.02 -3.55
C TRP A 116 2.35 13.16 -2.55
N CYS A 117 3.52 13.63 -2.12
CA CYS A 117 3.65 14.61 -1.05
C CYS A 117 3.43 16.08 -1.49
N LYS A 118 3.44 16.38 -2.80
CA LYS A 118 3.21 17.75 -3.33
C LYS A 118 1.80 18.28 -3.06
N LYS A 119 0.84 17.44 -2.68
CA LYS A 119 -0.53 17.83 -2.32
C LYS A 119 -0.79 17.51 -0.85
N GLN A 120 -0.08 18.24 0.03
CA GLN A 120 -0.06 18.12 1.50
C GLN A 120 -1.42 18.08 2.22
N TYR A 121 -2.54 18.34 1.54
CA TYR A 121 -3.87 18.45 2.17
C TYR A 121 -4.82 17.27 1.93
N LEU A 122 -4.41 16.23 1.19
CA LEU A 122 -5.32 15.13 0.79
C LEU A 122 -4.64 13.75 0.73
N ILE A 123 -3.63 13.49 1.56
CA ILE A 123 -3.19 12.11 1.78
C ILE A 123 -3.90 11.60 3.03
N ASP A 124 -5.13 11.15 2.83
CA ASP A 124 -5.68 10.15 3.72
C ASP A 124 -4.87 8.86 3.46
N PRO A 125 -4.31 8.18 4.49
CA PRO A 125 -3.63 6.89 4.35
C PRO A 125 -4.41 5.85 3.53
N LEU A 126 -5.72 6.07 3.42
CA LEU A 126 -6.72 5.21 2.82
C LEU A 126 -7.30 5.74 1.50
N TYR A 127 -7.10 7.02 1.17
CA TYR A 127 -7.73 7.64 0.01
C TYR A 127 -6.69 8.43 -0.79
N ILE A 128 -5.96 7.74 -1.65
CA ILE A 128 -5.14 8.42 -2.65
C ILE A 128 -6.05 8.80 -3.81
N SER A 129 -6.60 10.00 -3.64
CA SER A 129 -7.26 10.84 -4.63
C SER A 129 -6.65 10.68 -6.04
N SER A 130 -7.44 10.16 -6.98
CA SER A 130 -7.88 10.71 -8.29
C SER A 130 -6.97 11.66 -9.11
N LYS A 131 -5.73 11.86 -8.71
CA LYS A 131 -4.78 12.88 -9.17
C LYS A 131 -3.39 12.30 -9.41
N ILE A 132 -3.15 11.06 -9.01
CA ILE A 132 -2.07 10.25 -9.57
C ILE A 132 -2.61 9.69 -10.89
N VAL A 133 -2.04 10.15 -12.00
CA VAL A 133 -2.40 9.68 -13.33
C VAL A 133 -1.60 8.41 -13.60
N GLY A 134 -2.29 7.29 -13.78
CA GLY A 134 -1.69 6.00 -14.07
C GLY A 134 -2.55 4.86 -13.56
N ASP A 135 -2.46 3.71 -14.21
CA ASP A 135 -3.31 2.57 -13.89
C ASP A 135 -2.62 1.67 -12.88
N SER A 136 -3.39 1.08 -11.97
CA SER A 136 -2.92 0.04 -11.08
C SER A 136 -3.57 -1.30 -11.42
N LEU A 137 -2.82 -2.38 -11.24
CA LEU A 137 -3.42 -3.72 -11.17
C LEU A 137 -3.99 -3.94 -9.77
N ILE A 138 -5.26 -4.31 -9.69
CA ILE A 138 -5.97 -4.59 -8.44
C ILE A 138 -6.64 -5.97 -8.51
N PRO A 139 -6.74 -6.72 -7.42
CA PRO A 139 -7.44 -8.00 -7.43
C PRO A 139 -8.96 -7.77 -7.41
N ASP A 140 -9.77 -8.78 -7.76
CA ASP A 140 -11.20 -8.73 -7.44
C ASP A 140 -11.41 -8.87 -5.93
N VAL A 141 -10.87 -9.92 -5.32
CA VAL A 141 -10.86 -10.09 -3.86
C VAL A 141 -9.63 -9.42 -3.24
N SER A 142 -9.78 -8.52 -2.27
CA SER A 142 -8.64 -7.80 -1.69
C SER A 142 -7.62 -8.74 -1.03
N ARG A 143 -6.33 -8.39 -1.09
CA ARG A 143 -5.22 -9.07 -0.41
C ARG A 143 -4.69 -8.32 0.80
N VAL A 144 -5.36 -7.25 1.18
CA VAL A 144 -5.07 -6.44 2.35
C VAL A 144 -6.38 -5.90 2.94
N ALA A 145 -6.43 -5.81 4.27
CA ALA A 145 -7.46 -5.12 5.03
C ALA A 145 -6.82 -4.28 6.14
N LEU A 146 -7.61 -3.42 6.79
CA LEU A 146 -7.19 -2.74 8.02
C LEU A 146 -7.48 -3.62 9.24
N ALA A 147 -6.53 -3.69 10.17
CA ALA A 147 -6.69 -4.41 11.44
C ALA A 147 -7.81 -3.84 12.32
N ALA A 148 -8.03 -2.52 12.27
CA ALA A 148 -9.11 -1.83 12.95
C ALA A 148 -9.52 -0.57 12.14
N PRO A 149 -10.79 -0.12 12.20
CA PRO A 149 -11.14 1.22 11.75
C PRO A 149 -10.27 2.25 12.49
N MET A 150 -9.61 3.14 11.74
CA MET A 150 -8.81 4.20 12.37
C MET A 150 -9.74 5.15 13.14
N GLU A 151 -9.61 5.21 14.47
CA GLU A 151 -10.27 6.22 15.29
C GLU A 151 -9.55 7.58 15.12
N SER A 152 -9.97 8.37 14.13
CA SER A 152 -9.59 9.77 14.04
C SER A 152 -10.45 10.60 15.00
N LYS A 153 -9.84 11.22 16.01
CA LYS A 153 -10.51 12.18 16.93
C LYS A 153 -10.78 13.56 16.30
N HIS A 154 -10.44 13.76 15.02
CA HIS A 154 -10.50 15.06 14.36
C HIS A 154 -11.06 14.98 12.93
N SER A 155 -12.30 14.50 12.76
CA SER A 155 -13.09 14.89 11.59
C SER A 155 -14.59 14.63 11.80
N ASN A 156 -15.37 15.71 11.86
CA ASN A 156 -16.84 15.69 11.71
C ASN A 156 -17.24 15.61 10.22
N GLN A 157 -16.57 14.78 9.44
CA GLN A 157 -16.79 14.51 8.00
C GLN A 157 -16.20 13.13 7.74
N ASP A 158 -16.74 12.21 6.94
CA ASP A 158 -17.99 12.06 6.19
C ASP A 158 -17.90 10.60 5.72
N ALA A 159 -18.89 9.75 6.00
CA ALA A 159 -19.20 8.40 5.44
C ALA A 159 -18.08 7.34 5.16
N SER A 160 -16.91 7.72 4.67
CA SER A 160 -15.71 6.94 4.31
C SER A 160 -15.11 6.10 5.45
N HIS A 161 -15.19 6.56 6.71
CA HIS A 161 -14.74 5.78 7.88
C HIS A 161 -15.56 4.50 8.13
N VAL A 162 -16.79 4.43 7.61
CA VAL A 162 -17.72 3.32 7.85
C VAL A 162 -17.50 2.16 6.85
N PHE A 163 -16.92 2.42 5.68
CA PHE A 163 -16.86 1.43 4.58
C PHE A 163 -15.65 0.48 4.62
N MET A 164 -14.67 0.74 5.47
CA MET A 164 -13.41 -0.02 5.46
C MET A 164 -13.28 -1.06 6.56
N SER A 165 -14.25 -1.16 7.47
CA SER A 165 -14.12 -1.99 8.68
C SER A 165 -15.02 -3.22 8.77
N TYR A 166 -16.03 -3.43 7.92
CA TYR A 166 -16.97 -4.54 8.20
C TYR A 166 -17.31 -5.52 7.07
N ASP A 167 -17.04 -5.25 5.79
CA ASP A 167 -17.54 -6.17 4.74
C ASP A 167 -16.73 -6.30 3.46
N ARG A 168 -15.40 -6.18 3.54
CA ARG A 168 -14.52 -6.50 2.41
C ARG A 168 -14.05 -7.95 2.49
N THR A 169 -13.94 -8.57 1.33
CA THR A 169 -13.44 -9.94 1.20
C THR A 169 -11.92 -9.91 1.21
N ILE A 170 -11.31 -10.71 2.08
CA ILE A 170 -9.87 -11.01 2.04
C ILE A 170 -9.72 -12.53 1.82
N THR A 171 -8.71 -12.95 1.08
CA THR A 171 -8.35 -14.37 0.92
C THR A 171 -7.58 -14.93 2.10
#